data_AF-A0A1Q8XFM8-F1
#
_entry.id   AF-A0A1Q8XFM8-F1
#
_cell.length_a   1.000
_cell.length_b   1.000
_cell.length_c   1.000
_cell.angle_alpha   90.00
_cell.angle_beta   90.00
_cell.angle_gamma   90.00
#
_symmetry.space_group_name_H-M   'P 1'
#
loop_
_entity.id
_entity.type
_entity.pdbx_description
1 polymer ?
#
loop_
_entity_poly.entity_id
_entity_poly.type
_entity_poly.pdbx_seq_one_letter_code
_entity_poly.pdbx_strand_id
1 'polypeptide(L)'
;MHYWRIAPSARQHLDKTIADAFKLGNTVKVEQAPDGTFAVTSPAHLPYGDSNRHDGVILSVLDRYIPAKGDVHKLANLLDVALKWRSYLVITSHTDQDEGLSWFIHSSDSYATTAEGKADAALEAETDAETETDAEVIDINRG
;
A
#
# COMPACT_ATOMS: atom_id res chain seq x y z
N MET A 1 13.87 2.13 -4.01
CA MET A 1 12.86 2.09 -2.92
C MET A 1 13.53 2.60 -1.66
N HIS A 2 12.98 3.65 -1.05
CA HIS A 2 13.51 4.29 0.15
C HIS A 2 12.72 3.85 1.37
N TYR A 3 13.39 3.77 2.51
CA TYR A 3 12.87 3.16 3.72
C TYR A 3 13.28 3.96 4.97
N TRP A 4 12.31 4.27 5.83
CA TRP A 4 12.51 4.95 7.10
C TRP A 4 11.89 4.16 8.25
N ARG A 5 12.53 4.22 9.41
CA ARG A 5 11.99 3.67 10.66
C ARG A 5 11.78 4.80 11.65
N ILE A 6 10.59 4.86 12.22
CA ILE A 6 10.18 5.88 13.17
C ILE A 6 9.85 5.16 14.48
N ALA A 7 10.75 5.27 15.45
CA ALA A 7 10.53 4.71 16.78
C ALA A 7 9.28 5.33 17.44
N PRO A 8 8.61 4.64 18.38
CA PRO A 8 7.45 5.19 19.09
C PRO A 8 7.71 6.56 19.73
N SER A 9 8.92 6.79 20.24
CA SER A 9 9.36 8.06 20.84
C SER A 9 9.64 9.19 19.84
N ALA A 10 9.61 8.89 18.54
CA ALA A 10 9.90 9.82 17.45
C ALA A 10 8.67 10.13 16.58
N ARG A 11 7.46 9.75 17.02
CA ARG A 11 6.21 9.90 16.25
C ARG A 11 5.87 11.33 15.85
N GLN A 12 6.38 12.33 16.56
CA GLN A 12 6.28 13.74 16.18
C GLN A 12 6.95 14.09 14.83
N HIS A 13 7.72 13.16 14.25
CA HIS A 13 8.35 13.32 12.93
C HIS A 13 7.60 12.58 11.81
N LEU A 14 6.51 11.88 12.12
CA LEU A 14 5.79 11.02 11.19
C LEU A 14 5.29 11.77 9.95
N ASP A 15 4.67 12.91 10.15
CA ASP A 15 4.20 13.79 9.07
C ASP A 15 5.37 14.23 8.17
N LYS A 16 6.47 14.69 8.74
CA LYS A 16 7.65 15.12 7.98
C LYS A 16 8.26 13.97 7.19
N THR A 17 8.37 12.78 7.78
CA THR A 17 8.88 11.59 7.08
C THR A 17 7.97 11.18 5.92
N ILE A 18 6.65 11.22 6.09
CA ILE A 18 5.69 10.94 5.00
C ILE A 18 5.78 12.03 3.90
N ALA A 19 5.90 13.30 4.28
CA ALA A 19 6.07 14.40 3.34
C ALA A 19 7.38 14.27 2.53
N ASP A 20 8.48 13.86 3.17
CA ASP A 20 9.74 13.58 2.49
C ASP A 20 9.63 12.36 1.59
N ALA A 21 8.90 11.33 2.01
CA ALA A 21 8.64 10.14 1.20
C ALA A 21 7.87 10.50 -0.08
N PHE A 22 6.92 11.45 -0.03
CA PHE A 22 6.21 11.94 -1.21
C PHE A 22 7.08 12.71 -2.21
N LYS A 23 8.28 13.17 -1.82
CA LYS A 23 9.23 13.77 -2.79
C LYS A 23 9.87 12.73 -3.70
N LEU A 24 9.78 11.45 -3.35
CA LEU A 24 10.40 10.33 -4.08
C LEU A 24 9.38 9.51 -4.89
N GLY A 25 8.09 9.78 -4.72
CA GLY A 25 7.01 9.10 -5.44
C GLY A 25 5.63 9.46 -4.91
N ASN A 26 4.58 9.04 -5.62
CA ASN A 26 3.21 9.45 -5.32
C ASN A 26 2.49 8.56 -4.28
N THR A 27 3.16 7.48 -3.83
CA THR A 27 2.59 6.45 -2.96
C THR A 27 3.54 6.15 -1.81
N VAL A 28 2.98 6.08 -0.61
CA VAL A 28 3.71 5.76 0.61
C VAL A 28 3.06 4.55 1.27
N LYS A 29 3.86 3.52 1.57
CA LYS A 29 3.43 2.36 2.37
C LYS A 29 3.84 2.59 3.82
N VAL A 30 2.92 2.33 4.74
CA VAL A 30 3.21 2.34 6.17
C VAL A 30 2.91 0.99 6.79
N GLU A 31 3.89 0.46 7.50
CA GLU A 31 3.82 -0.77 8.29
C GLU A 31 4.16 -0.47 9.74
N GLN A 32 3.81 -1.39 10.64
CA GLN A 32 4.20 -1.29 12.04
C GLN A 32 4.84 -2.59 12.51
N ALA A 33 6.04 -2.49 13.07
CA ALA A 33 6.68 -3.61 13.74
C ALA A 33 6.03 -3.88 15.11
N PRO A 34 6.19 -5.09 15.68
CA PRO A 34 5.62 -5.44 16.99
C PRO A 34 6.04 -4.54 18.15
N ASP A 35 7.18 -3.86 18.03
CA ASP A 35 7.69 -2.87 18.99
C ASP A 35 7.03 -1.47 18.87
N GLY A 36 6.06 -1.33 17.97
CA GLY A 36 5.34 -0.08 17.69
C GLY A 36 6.07 0.88 16.75
N THR A 37 7.25 0.51 16.24
CA THR A 37 8.00 1.27 15.24
C THR A 37 7.24 1.32 13.93
N PHE A 38 7.01 2.51 13.39
CA PHE A 38 6.50 2.65 12.03
C PHE A 38 7.62 2.47 11.01
N ALA A 39 7.32 1.73 9.95
CA ALA A 39 8.16 1.57 8.78
C ALA A 39 7.47 2.28 7.61
N VAL A 40 8.15 3.28 7.03
CA VAL A 40 7.64 4.08 5.91
C VAL A 40 8.45 3.73 4.66
N THR A 41 7.79 3.41 3.56
CA THR A 41 8.44 3.03 2.31
C THR A 41 7.89 3.85 1.13
N SER A 42 8.78 4.37 0.27
CA SER A 42 8.40 5.13 -0.93
C SER A 42 9.41 4.99 -2.09
N PRO A 43 8.99 5.03 -3.37
CA PRO A 43 7.60 4.82 -3.79
C PRO A 43 7.14 3.43 -3.39
N ALA A 44 5.89 3.31 -2.96
CA ALA A 44 5.28 2.02 -2.66
C ALA A 44 4.69 1.42 -3.94
N HIS A 45 5.05 0.18 -4.25
CA HIS A 45 4.33 -0.58 -5.25
C HIS A 45 2.93 -0.89 -4.70
N LEU A 46 1.89 -0.46 -5.43
CA LEU A 46 0.51 -0.77 -5.09
C LEU A 46 0.21 -2.15 -5.67
N PRO A 47 -0.22 -3.13 -4.87
CA PRO A 47 -0.70 -4.39 -5.42
C PRO A 47 -2.05 -4.25 -6.15
N TYR A 48 -2.66 -3.06 -6.13
CA TYR A 48 -3.97 -2.76 -6.74
C TYR A 48 -3.88 -2.09 -8.12
N GLY A 49 -2.70 -2.06 -8.74
CA GLY A 49 -2.49 -1.32 -10.00
C GLY A 49 -2.35 0.19 -9.80
N ASP A 50 -2.36 0.93 -10.92
CA ASP A 50 -2.14 2.37 -10.94
C ASP A 50 -3.15 3.12 -10.04
N SER A 51 -2.64 3.98 -9.15
CA SER A 51 -3.45 4.92 -8.37
C SER A 51 -4.20 5.94 -9.24
N ASN A 52 -3.85 6.06 -10.53
CA ASN A 52 -4.62 6.81 -11.51
C ASN A 52 -5.93 6.08 -11.84
N ARG A 53 -6.91 6.31 -10.97
CA ARG A 53 -8.37 6.36 -11.24
C ARG A 53 -8.74 6.07 -12.70
N HIS A 54 -9.32 4.90 -12.95
CA HIS A 54 -10.33 4.80 -14.00
C HIS A 54 -11.65 5.38 -13.46
N ASP A 55 -12.43 6.01 -14.34
CA ASP A 55 -13.76 6.50 -14.00
C ASP A 55 -14.60 5.36 -13.37
N GLY A 56 -15.20 5.64 -12.21
CA GLY A 56 -16.05 4.67 -11.51
C GLY A 56 -15.36 3.79 -10.46
N VAL A 57 -14.03 3.87 -10.28
CA VAL A 57 -13.32 3.12 -9.24
C VAL A 57 -13.02 4.00 -8.02
N ILE A 58 -13.53 3.61 -6.85
CA ILE A 58 -13.25 4.28 -5.56
C ILE A 58 -12.30 3.39 -4.74
N LEU A 59 -11.06 3.86 -4.55
CA LEU A 59 -10.17 3.32 -3.51
C LEU A 59 -10.83 3.55 -2.15
N SER A 60 -10.99 2.52 -1.33
CA SER A 60 -11.56 2.67 0.01
C SER A 60 -10.65 3.60 0.83
N VAL A 61 -11.12 4.81 1.07
CA VAL A 61 -10.45 5.77 1.94
C VAL A 61 -10.86 5.44 3.36
N LEU A 62 -9.89 5.05 4.18
CA LEU A 62 -10.09 4.86 5.62
C LEU A 62 -10.25 6.22 6.31
N ASP A 63 -9.36 7.15 5.99
CA ASP A 63 -9.36 8.49 6.58
C ASP A 63 -8.59 9.49 5.69
N ARG A 64 -8.76 10.78 5.99
CA ARG A 64 -8.06 11.90 5.36
C ARG A 64 -7.30 12.72 6.39
N TYR A 65 -6.01 12.93 6.15
CA TYR A 65 -5.15 13.81 6.95
C TYR A 65 -4.75 15.05 6.16
N ILE A 66 -4.87 16.24 6.77
CA ILE A 66 -4.46 17.51 6.15
C ILE A 66 -3.20 17.99 6.87
N PRO A 67 -1.99 17.84 6.29
CA PRO A 67 -0.73 18.15 6.99
C PRO A 67 -0.64 19.59 7.50
N ALA A 68 -1.21 20.55 6.78
CA ALA A 68 -1.16 21.96 7.16
C ALA A 68 -1.94 22.30 8.46
N LYS A 69 -2.89 21.46 8.87
CA LYS A 69 -3.80 21.72 10.00
C LYS A 69 -3.94 20.54 10.97
N GLY A 70 -3.41 19.38 10.59
CA GLY A 70 -3.59 18.12 11.29
C GLY A 70 -2.65 17.97 12.48
N ASP A 71 -3.11 17.20 13.47
CA ASP A 71 -2.30 16.81 14.62
C ASP A 71 -1.57 15.50 14.31
N VAL A 72 -0.24 15.53 14.31
CA VAL A 72 0.60 14.35 14.04
C VAL A 72 0.37 13.21 15.03
N HIS A 73 -0.02 13.51 16.28
CA HIS A 73 -0.34 12.49 17.27
C HIS A 73 -1.68 11.80 16.95
N LYS A 74 -2.66 12.54 16.42
CA LYS A 74 -3.91 11.94 15.93
C LYS A 74 -3.65 11.04 14.72
N LEU A 75 -2.80 11.48 13.79
CA LEU A 75 -2.35 10.63 12.69
C LEU A 75 -1.68 9.36 13.21
N ALA A 76 -0.72 9.47 14.11
CA ALA A 76 -0.03 8.31 14.68
C ALA A 76 -1.00 7.33 15.36
N ASN A 77 -1.94 7.85 16.16
CA ASN A 77 -2.96 7.02 16.82
C ASN A 77 -3.89 6.32 15.82
N LEU A 78 -4.27 7.00 14.74
CA LEU A 78 -5.04 6.39 13.65
C LEU A 78 -4.26 5.22 13.03
N LEU A 79 -2.98 5.44 12.68
CA LEU A 79 -2.14 4.39 12.09
C LEU A 79 -1.96 3.21 13.06
N ASP A 80 -1.75 3.47 14.36
CA ASP A 80 -1.67 2.43 15.38
C ASP A 80 -2.94 1.57 15.44
N VAL A 81 -4.12 2.21 15.45
CA VAL A 81 -5.40 1.49 15.52
C VAL A 81 -5.63 0.67 14.26
N ALA A 82 -5.36 1.24 13.09
CA ALA A 82 -5.57 0.58 11.82
C ALA A 82 -4.59 -0.59 11.61
N LEU A 83 -3.30 -0.42 11.94
CA LEU A 83 -2.26 -1.45 11.76
C LEU A 83 -2.34 -2.61 12.77
N LYS A 84 -3.21 -2.52 13.79
CA LYS A 84 -3.57 -3.70 14.61
C LYS A 84 -4.36 -4.74 13.83
N TRP A 85 -5.11 -4.31 12.81
CA TRP A 85 -6.03 -5.15 12.05
C TRP A 85 -5.63 -5.30 10.59
N ARG A 86 -4.65 -4.52 10.13
CA ARG A 86 -4.18 -4.49 8.74
C ARG A 86 -2.68 -4.71 8.71
N SER A 87 -2.20 -5.45 7.71
CA SER A 87 -0.75 -5.69 7.55
C SER A 87 0.01 -4.43 7.17
N TYR A 88 -0.59 -3.57 6.35
CA TYR A 88 -0.02 -2.27 5.99
C TYR A 88 -1.13 -1.28 5.60
N LEU A 89 -0.75 -0.01 5.47
CA LEU A 89 -1.59 1.05 4.91
C LEU A 89 -0.88 1.68 3.72
N VAL A 90 -1.66 2.22 2.80
CA VAL A 90 -1.18 3.02 1.69
C VAL A 90 -1.63 4.45 1.90
N ILE A 91 -0.74 5.41 1.67
CA ILE A 91 -1.06 6.83 1.71
C ILE A 91 -0.78 7.42 0.33
N THR A 92 -1.76 8.11 -0.22
CA THR A 92 -1.62 8.91 -1.44
C THR A 92 -1.76 10.39 -1.11
N SER A 93 -1.13 11.25 -1.92
CA SER A 93 -1.26 12.69 -1.78
C SER A 93 -2.13 13.28 -2.89
N HIS A 94 -2.94 14.26 -2.54
CA HIS A 94 -3.78 14.99 -3.46
C HIS A 94 -3.78 16.48 -3.09
N THR A 95 -3.66 17.34 -4.09
CA THR A 95 -3.70 18.79 -3.88
C THR A 95 -4.92 19.33 -4.59
N ASP A 96 -5.81 19.94 -3.82
CA ASP A 96 -6.97 20.66 -4.31
C ASP A 96 -6.72 22.19 -4.21
N GLN A 97 -7.33 22.98 -5.10
CA GLN A 97 -7.12 24.43 -5.14
C GLN A 97 -7.71 25.15 -3.93
N ASP A 98 -8.83 24.67 -3.39
CA ASP A 98 -9.55 25.29 -2.28
C ASP A 98 -9.12 24.68 -0.94
N GLU A 99 -8.90 23.37 -0.90
CA GLU A 99 -8.59 22.64 0.34
C GLU A 99 -7.08 22.48 0.61
N GLY A 100 -6.24 22.64 -0.40
CA GLY A 100 -4.79 22.43 -0.31
C GLY A 100 -4.37 20.96 -0.30
N LEU A 101 -3.18 20.69 0.24
CA LEU A 101 -2.62 19.33 0.30
C LEU A 101 -3.38 18.46 1.31
N SER A 102 -3.89 17.33 0.84
CA SER A 102 -4.51 16.27 1.62
C SER A 102 -3.81 14.94 1.39
N TRP A 103 -3.71 14.14 2.44
CA TRP A 103 -3.27 12.75 2.37
C TRP A 103 -4.46 11.85 2.60
N PHE A 104 -4.67 10.92 1.67
CA PHE A 104 -5.69 9.89 1.78
C PHE A 104 -5.04 8.60 2.25
N ILE A 105 -5.58 8.05 3.34
CA ILE A 105 -5.10 6.84 3.97
C ILE A 105 -6.03 5.71 3.54
N HIS A 106 -5.45 4.68 2.95
CA HIS A 106 -6.14 3.53 2.39
C HIS A 106 -5.77 2.29 3.18
N SER A 107 -6.75 1.42 3.43
CA SER A 107 -6.48 0.09 3.95
C SER A 107 -5.91 -0.81 2.87
N SER A 108 -4.98 -1.70 3.24
CA SER A 108 -4.56 -2.85 2.40
C SER A 108 -5.66 -3.90 2.17
N ASP A 109 -6.91 -3.55 2.45
CA ASP A 109 -8.07 -4.39 2.19
C ASP A 109 -9.03 -3.51 1.39
N SER A 110 -9.16 -3.78 0.11
CA SER A 110 -10.21 -3.26 -0.77
C SER A 110 -10.35 -4.17 -1.98
N TYR A 111 -11.57 -4.67 -2.19
CA TYR A 111 -12.07 -5.43 -3.36
C TYR A 111 -11.89 -6.95 -3.47
N ALA A 112 -11.97 -7.72 -2.37
CA ALA A 112 -12.35 -9.13 -2.46
C ALA A 112 -13.87 -9.36 -2.24
N THR A 113 -14.78 -8.54 -2.81
CA THR A 113 -16.23 -8.85 -2.70
C THR A 113 -17.12 -8.52 -3.91
N THR A 114 -16.59 -8.11 -5.07
CA THR A 114 -17.33 -8.31 -6.33
C THR A 114 -16.63 -9.39 -7.15
N ALA A 115 -17.41 -10.17 -7.88
CA ALA A 115 -16.95 -11.34 -8.64
C ALA A 115 -15.78 -11.04 -9.60
N GLU A 116 -15.57 -9.78 -9.96
CA GLU A 116 -14.48 -9.33 -10.84
C GLU A 116 -13.10 -9.39 -10.15
N GLY A 117 -12.98 -9.02 -8.86
CA GLY A 117 -11.69 -9.08 -8.16
C GLY A 117 -11.16 -10.48 -7.88
N LYS A 118 -12.05 -11.50 -7.88
CA LYS A 118 -11.64 -12.91 -7.82
C LYS A 118 -11.16 -13.44 -9.18
N ALA A 119 -11.66 -12.89 -10.28
CA ALA A 119 -11.26 -13.33 -11.61
C ALA A 119 -9.82 -12.90 -11.93
N ASP A 120 -9.46 -11.66 -11.59
CA ASP A 120 -8.09 -11.17 -11.82
C ASP A 120 -7.06 -11.84 -10.89
N ALA A 121 -7.40 -12.07 -9.62
CA ALA A 121 -6.51 -12.79 -8.69
C ALA A 121 -6.33 -14.28 -9.06
N ALA A 122 -7.33 -14.89 -9.72
CA ALA A 122 -7.20 -16.24 -10.27
C ALA A 122 -6.34 -16.24 -11.55
N LEU A 123 -6.47 -15.22 -12.40
CA LEU A 123 -5.67 -15.08 -13.62
C LEU A 123 -4.17 -14.97 -13.32
N GLU A 124 -3.79 -14.16 -12.33
CA GLU A 124 -2.38 -13.99 -11.91
C GLU A 124 -1.79 -15.25 -11.26
N ALA A 125 -2.63 -16.07 -10.60
CA ALA A 125 -2.20 -17.35 -10.03
C ALA A 125 -2.02 -18.46 -11.10
N GLU A 126 -2.69 -18.33 -12.25
CA GLU A 126 -2.57 -19.26 -13.37
C GLU A 126 -1.37 -18.91 -14.27
N THR A 127 -0.96 -17.64 -14.34
CA THR A 127 0.23 -17.23 -15.10
C THR A 127 1.57 -17.57 -14.44
N ASP A 128 1.61 -17.74 -13.13
CA ASP A 128 2.82 -18.19 -12.40
C ASP A 128 2.99 -19.73 -12.42
N ALA A 129 2.03 -20.48 -12.99
CA ALA A 129 2.07 -21.93 -13.07
C ALA A 129 2.64 -22.48 -14.39
N GLU A 130 2.94 -21.64 -15.39
CA GLU A 130 3.45 -22.06 -16.70
C GLU A 130 4.94 -21.76 -16.91
N THR A 131 5.84 -22.12 -15.97
CA THR A 131 7.27 -22.27 -16.29
C THR A 131 7.97 -23.39 -15.52
N GLU A 132 7.44 -24.61 -15.50
CA GLU A 132 8.27 -25.81 -15.21
C GLU A 132 7.73 -27.08 -15.91
N THR A 133 7.87 -27.17 -17.24
CA THR A 133 7.97 -28.42 -18.04
C THR A 133 8.61 -28.00 -19.37
N ASP A 134 9.65 -28.59 -19.95
CA ASP A 134 9.92 -30.01 -20.19
C ASP A 134 11.40 -30.14 -20.61
N ALA A 135 12.19 -30.96 -19.93
CA ALA A 135 13.45 -31.46 -20.48
C ALA A 135 13.84 -32.80 -19.83
N GLU A 136 13.02 -33.84 -20.05
CA GLU A 136 13.48 -35.22 -19.90
C GLU A 136 12.96 -36.09 -21.06
N VAL A 137 13.76 -36.16 -22.12
CA VAL A 137 13.57 -37.16 -23.20
C VAL A 137 14.14 -38.48 -22.70
N ILE A 138 13.28 -39.37 -22.21
CA ILE A 138 13.63 -40.78 -21.98
C ILE A 138 12.94 -41.66 -23.03
N ASP A 139 13.80 -42.29 -23.81
CA ASP A 139 13.57 -43.27 -24.88
C ASP A 139 12.98 -44.58 -24.34
N ILE A 140 11.85 -45.04 -24.90
CA ILE A 140 11.34 -46.40 -24.70
C ILE A 140 10.77 -46.93 -26.04
N ASN A 141 11.62 -47.51 -26.86
CA ASN A 141 11.22 -48.41 -27.95
C ASN A 141 11.37 -49.87 -27.50
N ARG A 142 10.27 -50.50 -27.09
CA ARG A 142 10.10 -51.96 -27.03
C ARG A 142 8.65 -52.32 -27.38
N GLY A 143 8.49 -52.94 -28.54
CA GLY A 143 7.26 -53.52 -29.07
C GLY A 143 7.52 -54.09 -30.46
#